data_AF-A0A2J8A765-F1
#
_entry.id   AF-A0A2J8A765-F1
#
_cell.length_a   1.000
_cell.length_b   1.000
_cell.length_c   1.000
_cell.angle_alpha   90.00
_cell.angle_beta   90.00
_cell.angle_gamma   90.00
#
_symmetry.space_group_name_H-M   'P 1'
#
loop_
_entity.id
_entity.type
_entity.pdbx_description
1 polymer ?
#
loop_
_entity_poly.entity_id
_entity_poly.type
_entity_poly.pdbx_seq_one_letter_code
_entity_poly.pdbx_strand_id
1 'polypeptide(L)'
;MAAEGRMDLSKPVGALNPARLEEFRRRFRDMPTDSFEGSVPPFLYGTHYSTPGYVMYWLVRAAPSHMLRLQNGRFDAPDRLFASVREAWEGVLHSSTDVKELIPEFFMPSWDFLLNLRRLPLGVRQSGRIVQI
;
A
#
# COMPACT_ATOMS: atom_id res chain seq x y z
N MET A 1 -7.97 -15.22 23.01
CA MET A 1 -8.94 -14.41 22.23
C MET A 1 -8.19 -13.18 21.73
N ALA A 2 -7.95 -13.09 20.42
CA ALA A 2 -7.38 -11.87 19.85
C ALA A 2 -8.40 -10.74 20.00
N ALA A 3 -7.99 -9.61 20.58
CA ALA A 3 -8.86 -8.45 20.72
C ALA A 3 -9.32 -7.99 19.34
N GLU A 4 -10.63 -8.00 19.11
CA GLU A 4 -11.25 -7.50 17.88
C GLU A 4 -10.75 -6.06 17.62
N GLY A 5 -10.14 -5.84 16.45
CA GLY A 5 -9.67 -4.53 16.01
C GLY A 5 -8.15 -4.29 16.03
N ARG A 6 -7.31 -5.25 16.44
CA ARG A 6 -5.84 -5.12 16.38
C ARG A 6 -5.21 -6.07 15.38
N MET A 7 -4.26 -5.56 14.59
CA MET A 7 -3.44 -6.37 13.70
C MET A 7 -2.61 -7.36 14.52
N ASP A 8 -2.62 -8.63 14.11
CA ASP A 8 -1.76 -9.67 14.68
C ASP A 8 -0.31 -9.44 14.22
N LEU A 9 0.50 -8.83 15.09
CA LEU A 9 1.89 -8.46 14.79
C LEU A 9 2.83 -9.66 14.61
N SER A 10 2.36 -10.90 14.88
CA SER A 10 3.11 -12.12 14.55
C SER A 10 3.03 -12.50 13.07
N LYS A 11 2.19 -11.81 12.29
CA LYS A 11 1.92 -12.10 10.88
C LYS A 11 2.25 -10.89 10.00
N PRO A 12 2.83 -11.10 8.81
CA PRO A 12 2.92 -10.03 7.81
C PRO A 12 1.53 -9.64 7.31
N VAL A 13 1.38 -8.42 6.77
CA VAL A 13 0.14 -7.94 6.13
C VAL A 13 -0.47 -8.97 5.17
N GLY A 14 0.35 -9.60 4.33
CA GLY A 14 -0.08 -10.61 3.36
C GLY A 14 -0.79 -11.83 3.97
N ALA A 15 -0.63 -12.07 5.27
CA ALA A 15 -1.19 -13.22 6.00
C ALA A 15 -2.37 -12.86 6.93
N LEU A 16 -2.78 -11.58 6.99
CA LEU A 16 -3.87 -11.15 7.88
C LEU A 16 -5.26 -11.63 7.43
N ASN A 17 -5.47 -11.76 6.11
CA ASN A 17 -6.68 -12.33 5.54
C ASN A 17 -6.42 -13.80 5.15
N PRO A 18 -7.02 -14.79 5.84
CA PRO A 18 -6.78 -16.21 5.58
C PRO A 18 -7.15 -16.66 4.16
N ALA A 19 -8.25 -16.13 3.60
CA ALA A 19 -8.68 -16.49 2.25
C ALA A 19 -7.68 -16.01 1.20
N ARG A 20 -7.19 -14.77 1.36
CA ARG A 20 -6.15 -14.21 0.49
C ARG A 20 -4.80 -14.92 0.67
N LEU A 21 -4.45 -15.29 1.90
CA LEU A 21 -3.23 -16.05 2.16
C LEU A 21 -3.24 -17.40 1.42
N GLU A 22 -4.38 -18.07 1.34
CA GLU A 22 -4.48 -19.31 0.58
C GLU A 22 -4.30 -19.08 -0.92
N GLU A 23 -4.77 -17.95 -1.47
CA GLU A 23 -4.47 -17.56 -2.84
C GLU A 23 -2.97 -17.38 -3.06
N PHE A 24 -2.28 -16.67 -2.16
CA PHE A 24 -0.81 -16.51 -2.23
C PHE A 24 -0.10 -17.86 -2.23
N ARG A 25 -0.50 -18.78 -1.35
CA ARG A 25 0.08 -20.12 -1.24
C ARG A 25 -0.21 -20.98 -2.47
N ARG A 26 -1.42 -20.90 -3.04
CA ARG A 26 -1.76 -21.58 -4.28
C ARG A 26 -0.84 -21.15 -5.42
N ARG A 27 -0.72 -19.85 -5.66
CA ARG A 27 0.17 -19.31 -6.70
C ARG A 27 1.62 -19.71 -6.49
N PHE A 28 2.11 -19.69 -5.24
CA PHE A 28 3.45 -20.15 -4.90
C PHE A 28 3.67 -21.63 -5.27
N ARG A 29 2.70 -22.50 -5.00
CA ARG A 29 2.79 -23.93 -5.36
C ARG A 29 2.71 -24.16 -6.86
N ASP A 30 1.99 -23.31 -7.58
CA ASP A 30 1.82 -23.40 -9.04
C ASP A 30 3.02 -22.81 -9.82
N MET A 31 3.96 -22.13 -9.15
CA MET A 31 5.13 -21.55 -9.80
C MET A 31 6.10 -22.65 -10.25
N PRO A 32 6.66 -22.55 -11.47
CA PRO A 32 7.69 -23.49 -11.94
C PRO A 32 8.87 -23.53 -10.96
N THR A 33 9.23 -24.73 -10.52
CA THR A 33 10.39 -24.99 -9.65
C THR A 33 11.66 -25.32 -10.44
N ASP A 34 11.53 -25.42 -11.75
CA ASP A 34 12.56 -25.92 -12.64
C ASP A 34 13.64 -24.85 -12.78
N SER A 35 14.69 -25.01 -11.98
CA SER A 35 15.74 -24.02 -11.83
C SER A 35 16.76 -24.12 -12.96
N PHE A 36 16.54 -23.38 -14.04
CA PHE A 36 17.63 -22.96 -14.94
C PHE A 36 18.33 -21.73 -14.33
N GLU A 37 19.62 -21.56 -14.62
CA GLU A 37 20.42 -20.42 -14.16
C GLU A 37 19.78 -19.09 -14.61
N GLY A 38 19.26 -18.30 -13.67
CA GLY A 38 18.51 -17.07 -13.95
C GLY A 38 16.98 -17.19 -13.84
N SER A 39 16.44 -18.36 -13.49
CA SER A 39 15.04 -18.51 -13.08
C SER A 39 14.75 -17.80 -11.76
N VAL A 40 13.56 -17.20 -11.64
CA VAL A 40 13.10 -16.54 -10.42
C VAL A 40 12.57 -17.61 -9.46
N PRO A 41 13.10 -17.74 -8.22
CA PRO A 41 12.57 -18.68 -7.25
C PRO A 41 11.10 -18.39 -6.93
N PRO A 42 10.29 -19.40 -6.56
CA PRO A 42 8.91 -19.19 -6.13
C PRO A 42 8.81 -18.17 -4.97
N PHE A 43 7.79 -17.33 -5.01
CA PHE A 43 7.55 -16.28 -4.01
C PHE A 43 6.07 -16.13 -3.69
N LEU A 44 5.75 -15.67 -2.47
CA LEU A 44 4.37 -15.42 -2.06
C LEU A 44 3.86 -14.07 -2.57
N TYR A 45 4.71 -13.04 -2.46
CA TYR A 45 4.36 -11.66 -2.72
C TYR A 45 5.16 -11.13 -3.91
N GLY A 46 4.46 -10.73 -4.98
CA GLY A 46 5.08 -10.08 -6.15
C GLY A 46 5.36 -8.58 -5.94
N THR A 47 5.00 -8.05 -4.76
CA THR A 47 5.27 -6.67 -4.36
C THR A 47 5.95 -6.67 -2.99
N HIS A 48 6.74 -5.62 -2.74
CA HIS A 48 7.47 -5.44 -1.50
C HIS A 48 6.68 -4.55 -0.55
N TYR A 49 6.70 -4.82 0.76
CA TYR A 49 5.94 -4.07 1.76
C TYR A 49 6.36 -2.60 1.89
N SER A 50 7.57 -2.26 1.46
CA SER A 50 8.12 -0.91 1.47
C SER A 50 8.74 -0.56 0.13
N THR A 51 8.28 0.53 -0.48
CA THR A 51 8.82 1.08 -1.73
C THR A 51 8.77 2.60 -1.67
N PRO A 52 9.59 3.34 -2.43
CA PRO A 52 9.46 4.79 -2.54
C PRO A 52 8.03 5.22 -2.93
N GLY A 53 7.37 4.43 -3.78
CA GLY A 53 5.96 4.64 -4.16
C GLY A 53 5.01 4.55 -2.97
N TYR A 54 5.15 3.55 -2.10
CA TYR A 54 4.32 3.42 -0.90
C TYR A 54 4.61 4.47 0.16
N VAL A 55 5.87 4.87 0.34
CA VAL A 55 6.21 5.99 1.24
C VAL A 55 5.56 7.27 0.72
N MET A 56 5.65 7.55 -0.59
CA MET A 56 5.02 8.73 -1.18
C MET A 56 3.50 8.64 -1.25
N TYR A 57 2.91 7.45 -1.36
CA TYR A 57 1.48 7.25 -1.24
C TYR A 57 0.95 7.86 0.07
N TRP A 58 1.61 7.59 1.20
CA TRP A 58 1.27 8.17 2.49
C TRP A 58 1.66 9.65 2.60
N LEU A 59 2.85 10.04 2.11
CA LEU A 59 3.42 11.37 2.32
C LEU A 59 3.10 12.39 1.24
N VAL A 60 2.23 12.11 0.26
CA VAL A 60 1.98 13.02 -0.88
C VAL A 60 1.62 14.45 -0.46
N ARG A 61 0.99 14.65 0.71
CA ARG A 61 0.62 15.97 1.25
C ARG A 61 1.74 16.65 2.04
N ALA A 62 2.52 15.87 2.79
CA ALA A 62 3.68 16.38 3.52
C ALA A 62 4.85 16.71 2.61
N ALA A 63 5.10 15.88 1.59
CA ALA A 63 6.28 15.87 0.74
C ALA A 63 5.95 15.89 -0.79
N PRO A 64 5.10 16.84 -1.27
CA PRO A 64 4.60 16.81 -2.65
C PRO A 64 5.71 16.90 -3.72
N SER A 65 6.80 17.61 -3.45
CA SER A 65 7.92 17.74 -4.39
C SER A 65 8.65 16.42 -4.64
N HIS A 66 8.60 15.47 -3.69
CA HIS A 66 9.16 14.13 -3.88
C HIS A 66 8.24 13.26 -4.73
N MET A 67 6.92 13.33 -4.51
CA MET A 67 5.95 12.65 -5.37
C MET A 67 6.05 13.14 -6.82
N LEU A 68 6.12 14.46 -7.04
CA LEU A 68 6.25 15.03 -8.38
C LEU A 68 7.53 14.56 -9.08
N ARG A 69 8.66 14.46 -8.36
CA ARG A 69 9.90 13.90 -8.92
C ARG A 69 9.76 12.42 -9.29
N LEU A 70 9.09 11.64 -8.45
CA LEU A 70 8.86 10.21 -8.70
C LEU A 70 7.93 9.97 -9.91
N GLN A 71 6.99 10.88 -10.16
CA GLN A 71 5.92 10.75 -11.15
C GLN A 71 6.08 11.70 -12.35
N ASN A 72 7.32 12.05 -12.72
CA ASN A 72 7.63 12.86 -13.91
C ASN A 72 6.88 14.21 -13.98
N GLY A 73 6.84 14.92 -12.85
CA GLY A 73 6.29 16.27 -12.74
C GLY A 73 4.78 16.36 -12.54
N ARG A 74 4.06 15.24 -12.41
CA ARG A 74 2.62 15.20 -12.15
C ARG A 74 2.29 14.36 -10.92
N PHE A 75 1.15 14.62 -10.28
CA PHE A 75 0.62 13.69 -9.29
C PHE A 75 0.12 12.41 -9.98
N ASP A 76 0.05 11.33 -9.20
CA ASP A 76 -0.52 10.07 -9.68
C ASP A 76 -2.04 10.22 -9.98
N ALA A 77 -2.63 9.22 -10.62
CA ALA A 77 -4.07 9.18 -10.87
C ALA A 77 -4.84 9.30 -9.53
N PRO A 78 -5.91 10.10 -9.45
CA PRO A 78 -6.63 10.35 -8.20
C PRO A 78 -7.09 9.07 -7.47
N ASP A 79 -7.48 8.03 -8.21
CA ASP A 79 -7.90 6.74 -7.65
C ASP A 79 -6.76 5.90 -7.05
N ARG A 80 -5.50 6.22 -7.35
CA ARG A 80 -4.32 5.58 -6.77
C ARG A 80 -3.71 6.36 -5.60
N LEU A 81 -4.12 7.61 -5.41
CA LEU A 81 -3.64 8.42 -4.30
C LEU A 81 -4.27 7.97 -2.98
N PHE A 82 -3.55 8.18 -1.88
CA PHE A 82 -4.11 7.96 -0.55
C PHE A 82 -5.34 8.86 -0.34
N ALA A 83 -6.46 8.23 -0.01
CA ALA A 83 -7.76 8.90 0.20
C ALA A 83 -8.31 8.70 1.61
N SER A 84 -8.12 7.53 2.22
CA SER A 84 -8.49 7.28 3.62
C SER A 84 -7.77 6.06 4.20
N VAL A 85 -7.59 6.05 5.53
CA VAL A 85 -7.00 4.91 6.26
C VAL A 85 -7.85 3.65 6.09
N ARG A 86 -9.18 3.79 6.10
CA ARG A 86 -10.11 2.68 5.89
C ARG A 86 -9.90 2.02 4.53
N GLU A 87 -9.88 2.81 3.45
CA GLU A 87 -9.67 2.27 2.11
C GLU A 87 -8.28 1.65 1.96
N ALA A 88 -7.26 2.28 2.55
CA ALA A 88 -5.91 1.72 2.54
C ALA A 88 -5.84 0.38 3.29
N TRP A 89 -6.57 0.23 4.41
CA TRP A 89 -6.70 -1.01 5.17
C TRP A 89 -7.43 -2.10 4.37
N GLU A 90 -8.58 -1.78 3.77
CA GLU A 90 -9.30 -2.73 2.93
C GLU A 90 -8.46 -3.18 1.73
N GLY A 91 -7.70 -2.26 1.12
CA GLY A 91 -6.76 -2.56 0.04
C GLY A 91 -5.72 -3.60 0.44
N VAL A 92 -5.05 -3.41 1.60
CA VAL A 92 -4.06 -4.36 2.10
C VAL A 92 -4.65 -5.65 2.64
N LEU A 93 -5.96 -5.79 2.76
CA LEU A 93 -6.59 -7.06 3.17
C LEU A 93 -7.08 -7.89 1.98
N HIS A 94 -7.36 -7.25 0.84
CA HIS A 94 -8.05 -7.90 -0.27
C HIS A 94 -7.26 -7.88 -1.59
N SER A 95 -6.41 -6.89 -1.83
CA SER A 95 -5.61 -6.85 -3.05
C SER A 95 -4.44 -7.84 -2.99
N SER A 96 -4.22 -8.58 -4.07
CA SER A 96 -3.10 -9.52 -4.20
C SER A 96 -1.77 -8.86 -4.58
N THR A 97 -1.80 -7.54 -4.86
CA THR A 97 -0.63 -6.72 -5.20
C THR A 97 -0.33 -5.66 -4.14
N ASP A 98 -1.11 -5.59 -3.07
CA ASP A 98 -0.92 -4.63 -1.98
C ASP A 98 -0.60 -5.35 -0.67
N VAL A 99 0.68 -5.34 -0.32
CA VAL A 99 1.21 -5.80 0.98
C VAL A 99 1.91 -4.66 1.72
N LYS A 100 1.56 -3.40 1.43
CA LYS A 100 2.24 -2.24 2.01
C LYS A 100 2.06 -2.20 3.53
N GLU A 101 3.14 -1.89 4.23
CA GLU A 101 3.14 -1.65 5.67
C GLU A 101 3.07 -0.15 5.98
N LEU A 102 2.83 0.19 7.25
CA LEU A 102 2.83 1.57 7.72
C LEU A 102 4.26 2.16 7.75
N ILE A 103 4.33 3.49 7.66
CA ILE A 103 5.58 4.27 7.80
C ILE A 103 5.72 4.82 9.23
N PRO A 104 6.94 5.22 9.66
CA PRO A 104 7.18 5.74 11.01
C PRO A 104 6.26 6.90 11.44
N GLU A 105 5.84 7.73 10.50
CA GLU A 105 4.98 8.91 10.73
C GLU A 105 3.64 8.56 11.37
N PHE A 106 3.12 7.34 11.18
CA PHE A 106 1.92 6.86 11.87
C PHE A 106 2.09 6.72 13.38
N PHE A 107 3.34 6.62 13.86
CA PHE A 107 3.70 6.47 15.27
C PHE A 107 4.29 7.76 15.85
N MET A 108 4.32 8.85 15.08
CA MET A 108 4.74 10.16 15.56
C MET A 108 3.56 10.93 16.17
N PRO A 109 3.80 11.95 17.02
CA PRO A 109 2.73 12.70 17.69
C PRO A 109 1.81 13.50 16.77
N SER A 110 2.26 13.85 15.55
CA SER A 110 1.47 14.61 14.58
C SER A 110 1.13 13.75 13.36
N TRP A 111 -0.12 13.85 12.91
CA TRP A 111 -0.65 13.19 11.72
C TRP A 111 -0.93 14.18 10.58
N ASP A 112 -0.30 15.35 10.60
CA ASP A 112 -0.49 16.41 9.59
C ASP A 112 -0.12 15.95 8.17
N PHE A 113 0.70 14.89 8.04
CA PHE A 113 1.02 14.28 6.75
C PHE A 113 -0.19 13.68 6.03
N LEU A 114 -1.25 13.37 6.77
CA LEU A 114 -2.54 12.91 6.25
C LEU A 114 -3.48 14.07 5.91
N LEU A 115 -3.07 15.34 6.02
CA LEU A 115 -3.95 16.49 5.78
C LEU A 115 -3.46 17.32 4.59
N ASN A 116 -4.37 17.63 3.66
CA ASN A 116 -4.09 18.52 2.54
C ASN A 116 -4.11 20.01 2.93
N LEU A 117 -3.30 20.39 3.93
CA LEU A 117 -3.19 21.77 4.43
C LEU A 117 -2.75 22.77 3.35
N ARG A 118 -2.01 22.30 2.34
CA ARG A 118 -1.50 23.12 1.22
C ARG A 118 -2.46 23.20 0.03
N ARG A 119 -3.67 22.62 0.13
CA ARG A 119 -4.68 22.61 -0.94
C ARG A 119 -4.12 22.12 -2.29
N LEU A 120 -3.31 21.07 -2.25
CA LEU A 120 -2.72 20.46 -3.42
C LEU A 120 -3.80 19.97 -4.40
N PRO A 121 -3.60 20.12 -5.72
CA PRO A 121 -4.55 19.69 -6.75
C PRO A 121 -4.45 18.18 -6.98
N LEU A 122 -4.92 17.38 -6.02
CA LEU A 122 -4.86 15.91 -6.07
C LEU A 122 -5.96 15.27 -6.94
N GLY A 123 -6.83 16.11 -7.53
CA GLY A 123 -7.84 15.70 -8.51
C GLY A 123 -9.10 15.07 -7.92
N VAL A 124 -9.89 14.48 -8.82
CA VAL A 124 -11.20 13.88 -8.54
C VAL A 124 -11.17 12.43 -8.97
N ARG A 125 -11.62 11.55 -8.08
CA ARG A 125 -11.73 10.11 -8.33
C ARG A 125 -12.87 9.80 -9.29
N GLN A 126 -12.87 8.61 -9.88
CA GLN A 126 -13.98 8.12 -10.70
C GLN A 126 -15.33 8.13 -9.96
N SER A 127 -15.31 7.99 -8.63
CA SER A 127 -16.50 8.12 -7.78
C SER A 127 -17.08 9.54 -7.67
N GLY A 128 -16.42 10.54 -8.28
CA GLY A 128 -16.76 11.97 -8.14
C GLY A 128 -16.24 12.61 -6.85
N ARG A 129 -15.57 11.85 -5.97
CA ARG A 129 -15.02 12.38 -4.72
C ARG A 129 -13.67 13.04 -4.94
N ILE A 130 -13.50 14.23 -4.36
CA ILE A 130 -12.22 14.95 -4.36
C ILE A 130 -11.25 14.27 -3.38
N VAL A 131 -9.97 14.18 -3.76
CA VAL A 131 -8.91 13.70 -2.87
C VAL A 131 -8.50 14.84 -1.92
N GLN A 132 -9.01 14.82 -0.68
CA GLN A 132 -8.88 15.95 0.27
C GLN A 132 -8.13 15.68 1.58
N ILE A 133 -8.23 14.46 2.14
CA ILE A 133 -7.66 14.14 3.47
C ILE A 133 -6.18 14.01 3.31
#